data_AF-A0A2V7E925-F1
#
_entry.id   AF-A0A2V7E925-F1
#
_cell.length_a   1.000
_cell.length_b   1.000
_cell.length_c   1.000
_cell.angle_alpha   90.00
_cell.angle_beta   90.00
_cell.angle_gamma   90.00
#
_symmetry.space_group_name_H-M   'P 1'
#
loop_
_entity.id
_entity.type
_entity.pdbx_description
1 polymer ?
#
loop_
_entity_poly.entity_id
_entity_poly.type
_entity_poly.pdbx_seq_one_letter_code
_entity_poly.pdbx_strand_id
1 'polypeptide(L)'
;YRVPNSLSNRGPSSLSSNSSTLSAVLPTIGIAHAGRRGGVSFGGGYAYVNKENPGAPGAEAGGSSGATASVSAYQNGSGRRSLRTQLLSNYNFDSRYVWGRGRASVPFGHSNRQPARIGAEVVGQGGGTDTRKSNSFEVGPTLEYAWTPRLRTTGVVGYKSVGGPSFPSRENAGYFKLEFSFSP
;
A
#
# COMPACT_ATOMS: atom_id res chain seq x y z
N TYR A 1 53.29 -15.13 -36.62
CA TYR A 1 51.98 -15.68 -36.26
C TYR A 1 51.40 -14.85 -35.13
N ARG A 2 50.28 -14.16 -35.38
CA ARG A 2 49.65 -13.19 -34.47
C ARG A 2 48.30 -13.78 -34.06
N VAL A 3 48.07 -13.96 -32.76
CA VAL A 3 46.76 -14.24 -32.18
C VAL A 3 46.38 -13.02 -31.35
N PRO A 4 45.24 -12.35 -31.58
CA PRO A 4 44.73 -11.34 -30.66
C PRO A 4 43.75 -11.99 -29.67
N ASN A 5 44.09 -11.99 -28.39
CA ASN A 5 43.11 -12.13 -27.32
C ASN A 5 42.72 -10.73 -26.83
N SER A 6 41.52 -10.28 -27.18
CA SER A 6 40.88 -9.13 -26.57
C SER A 6 40.17 -9.56 -25.29
N LEU A 7 40.79 -9.34 -24.14
CA LEU A 7 40.09 -9.30 -22.86
C LEU A 7 39.80 -7.83 -22.53
N SER A 8 38.65 -7.36 -23.01
CA SER A 8 38.01 -6.15 -22.50
C SER A 8 37.57 -6.44 -21.07
N ASN A 9 38.39 -6.01 -20.10
CA ASN A 9 38.01 -5.87 -18.69
C ASN A 9 36.82 -4.89 -18.57
N ARG A 10 35.59 -5.39 -18.73
CA ARG A 10 34.41 -4.73 -18.17
C ARG A 10 34.36 -5.11 -16.69
N GLY A 11 34.99 -4.28 -15.86
CA GLY A 11 34.66 -4.24 -14.44
C GLY A 11 33.15 -4.04 -14.27
N PRO A 12 32.55 -4.51 -13.17
CA PRO A 12 31.13 -4.33 -12.92
C PRO A 12 30.88 -2.82 -12.90
N SER A 13 30.12 -2.34 -13.89
CA SER A 13 29.57 -1.00 -13.87
C SER A 13 28.75 -0.90 -12.60
N SER A 14 29.30 -0.24 -11.59
CA SER A 14 28.57 0.24 -10.43
C SER A 14 27.46 1.14 -10.96
N LEU A 15 26.29 0.55 -11.19
CA LEU A 15 25.04 1.28 -11.27
C LEU A 15 24.95 2.03 -9.95
N SER A 16 25.33 3.31 -10.00
CA SER A 16 25.02 4.29 -8.98
C SER A 16 23.50 4.26 -8.81
N SER A 17 23.03 3.43 -7.88
CA SER A 17 21.66 3.45 -7.41
C SER A 17 21.50 4.76 -6.65
N ASN A 18 21.18 5.82 -7.39
CA ASN A 18 20.64 7.03 -6.79
C ASN A 18 19.32 6.62 -6.13
N SER A 19 19.40 6.22 -4.86
CA SER A 19 18.24 5.93 -4.02
C SER A 19 17.58 7.26 -3.69
N SER A 20 16.79 7.77 -4.62
CA SER A 20 15.98 8.95 -4.36
C SER A 20 14.74 8.55 -3.60
N THR A 21 14.51 9.17 -2.45
CA THR A 21 13.24 9.06 -1.74
C THR A 21 12.11 9.64 -2.61
N LEU A 22 11.14 8.79 -2.97
CA LEU A 22 9.90 9.21 -3.61
C LEU A 22 8.92 9.63 -2.51
N SER A 23 8.26 10.78 -2.70
CA SER A 23 7.21 11.24 -1.81
C SER A 23 5.99 11.63 -2.63
N ALA A 24 4.82 11.16 -2.22
CA ALA A 24 3.56 11.44 -2.90
C ALA A 24 2.55 12.06 -1.93
N VAL A 25 1.76 13.01 -2.41
CA VAL A 25 0.61 13.57 -1.70
C VAL A 25 -0.62 13.40 -2.58
N LEU A 26 -1.67 12.80 -2.02
CA LEU A 26 -2.91 12.51 -2.75
C LEU A 26 -4.13 13.12 -2.04
N PRO A 27 -4.44 14.41 -2.27
CA PRO A 27 -5.73 14.96 -1.88
C PRO A 27 -6.85 14.25 -2.64
N THR A 28 -7.86 13.79 -1.90
CA THR A 28 -9.06 13.13 -2.43
C THR A 28 -10.31 13.82 -1.91
N ILE A 29 -11.24 14.13 -2.80
CA ILE A 29 -12.59 14.58 -2.47
C ILE A 29 -13.59 13.51 -2.92
N GLY A 30 -14.63 13.27 -2.13
CA GLY A 30 -15.55 12.17 -2.42
C GLY A 30 -16.85 12.22 -1.66
N ILE A 31 -17.71 11.28 -2.02
CA ILE A 31 -18.99 11.01 -1.36
C ILE A 31 -18.87 9.73 -0.55
N ALA A 32 -19.52 9.71 0.61
CA ALA A 32 -19.57 8.55 1.48
C ALA A 32 -21.01 8.27 1.90
N HIS A 33 -21.40 7.00 1.80
CA HIS A 33 -22.62 6.49 2.43
C HIS A 33 -22.22 5.67 3.66
N ALA A 34 -22.65 6.12 4.84
CA ALA A 34 -22.38 5.46 6.11
C ALA A 34 -23.68 4.96 6.74
N GLY A 35 -23.83 3.64 6.81
CA GLY A 35 -24.89 2.96 7.55
C GLY A 35 -24.45 2.52 8.95
N ARG A 36 -25.39 1.94 9.71
CA ARG A 36 -25.17 1.50 11.11
C ARG A 36 -24.01 0.51 11.28
N ARG A 37 -23.74 -0.32 10.28
CA ARG A 37 -22.78 -1.43 10.35
C ARG A 37 -21.78 -1.45 9.21
N GLY A 38 -21.76 -0.43 8.37
CA GLY A 38 -20.87 -0.41 7.22
C GLY A 38 -21.11 0.81 6.36
N GLY A 39 -20.22 1.02 5.42
CA GLY A 39 -20.30 2.15 4.52
C GLY A 39 -19.42 1.95 3.31
N VAL A 40 -19.70 2.75 2.30
CA VAL A 40 -18.93 2.81 1.06
C VAL A 40 -18.62 4.27 0.77
N SER A 41 -17.45 4.52 0.21
CA SER A 41 -17.10 5.83 -0.32
C SER A 41 -16.46 5.72 -1.67
N PHE A 42 -16.66 6.75 -2.47
CA PHE A 42 -16.05 6.95 -3.78
C PHE A 42 -15.47 8.35 -3.80
N GLY A 43 -14.26 8.49 -4.32
CA GLY A 43 -13.60 9.79 -4.39
C GLY A 43 -12.71 9.93 -5.61
N GLY A 44 -12.52 11.17 -6.04
CA GLY A 44 -11.56 11.54 -7.06
C GLY A 44 -10.51 12.48 -6.46
N GLY A 45 -9.32 12.45 -7.03
CA GLY A 45 -8.21 13.26 -6.54
C GLY A 45 -7.13 13.46 -7.59
N TYR A 46 -6.04 14.08 -7.16
CA TYR A 46 -4.84 14.22 -7.97
C TYR A 46 -3.61 13.91 -7.13
N ALA A 47 -2.79 12.97 -7.58
CA ALA A 47 -1.54 12.63 -6.94
C ALA A 47 -0.45 13.61 -7.37
N TYR A 48 0.25 14.20 -6.41
CA TYR A 48 1.46 14.96 -6.63
C TYR A 48 2.65 14.14 -6.17
N VAL A 49 3.49 13.70 -7.09
CA VAL A 49 4.65 12.87 -6.79
C VAL A 49 5.93 13.66 -7.02
N ASN A 50 6.72 13.82 -5.96
CA ASN A 50 8.06 14.37 -6.06
C ASN A 50 9.05 13.24 -6.38
N LYS A 51 9.99 13.51 -7.29
CA LYS A 51 10.94 12.54 -7.83
C LYS A 51 10.23 11.30 -8.39
N GLU A 52 9.44 11.52 -9.44
CA GLU A 52 8.69 10.48 -10.11
C GLU A 52 9.58 9.31 -10.51
N ASN A 53 9.16 8.10 -10.15
CA ASN A 53 9.81 6.86 -10.51
C ASN A 53 8.73 5.79 -10.69
N PRO A 54 8.27 5.54 -11.92
CA PRO A 54 7.26 4.51 -12.23
C PRO A 54 7.66 3.09 -11.78
N GLY A 55 8.95 2.83 -11.56
CA GLY A 55 9.46 1.56 -11.05
C GLY A 55 9.47 1.47 -9.52
N ALA A 56 9.21 2.55 -8.78
CA ALA A 56 9.24 2.55 -7.32
C ALA A 56 8.05 1.78 -6.73
N PRO A 57 8.31 0.79 -5.86
CA PRO A 57 7.25 0.02 -5.22
C PRO A 57 6.75 0.70 -3.95
N GLY A 58 5.44 0.63 -3.68
CA GLY A 58 4.85 0.89 -2.36
C GLY A 58 4.08 2.20 -2.25
N ALA A 59 4.00 3.00 -3.31
CA ALA A 59 3.25 4.25 -3.31
C ALA A 59 1.79 4.01 -3.69
N GLU A 60 0.84 4.45 -2.87
CA GLU A 60 -0.61 4.25 -3.11
C GLU A 60 -1.10 4.87 -4.43
N ALA A 61 -0.48 5.98 -4.86
CA ALA A 61 -0.76 6.65 -6.12
C ALA A 61 0.11 6.15 -7.30
N GLY A 62 1.02 5.21 -7.05
CA GLY A 62 2.07 4.83 -7.99
C GLY A 62 3.23 5.83 -8.02
N GLY A 63 4.10 5.63 -9.01
CA GLY A 63 5.37 6.35 -9.13
C GLY A 63 5.31 7.72 -9.83
N SER A 64 4.14 8.19 -10.25
CA SER A 64 3.99 9.44 -11.00
C SER A 64 2.74 10.20 -10.61
N SER A 65 2.74 11.51 -10.88
CA SER A 65 1.61 12.39 -10.66
C SER A 65 0.45 12.05 -11.61
N GLY A 66 -0.78 12.35 -11.20
CA GLY A 66 -1.93 12.05 -12.06
C GLY A 66 -3.29 12.11 -11.39
N ALA A 67 -4.33 12.14 -12.21
CA ALA A 67 -5.70 12.01 -11.75
C ALA A 67 -5.93 10.63 -11.14
N THR A 68 -6.69 10.57 -10.06
CA THR A 68 -6.98 9.31 -9.37
C THR A 68 -8.45 9.13 -9.07
N ALA A 69 -8.88 7.88 -8.97
CA ALA A 69 -10.17 7.46 -8.43
C ALA A 69 -9.92 6.50 -7.26
N SER A 70 -10.73 6.63 -6.21
CA SER A 70 -10.64 5.80 -5.03
C SER A 70 -12.01 5.22 -4.69
N VAL A 71 -11.99 4.02 -4.13
CA VAL A 71 -13.16 3.38 -3.53
C VAL A 71 -12.77 2.81 -2.18
N SER A 72 -13.62 3.01 -1.18
CA SER A 72 -13.46 2.35 0.11
C SER A 72 -14.76 1.72 0.56
N ALA A 73 -14.65 0.62 1.31
CA ALA A 73 -15.77 -0.02 1.95
C ALA A 73 -15.35 -0.50 3.33
N TYR A 74 -16.26 -0.44 4.30
CA TYR A 74 -16.03 -1.04 5.60
C TYR A 74 -17.28 -1.72 6.11
N GLN A 75 -17.08 -2.73 6.96
CA GLN A 75 -18.16 -3.40 7.66
C GLN A 75 -17.74 -3.67 9.10
N ASN A 76 -18.66 -3.41 10.03
CA ASN A 76 -18.56 -3.70 11.45
C ASN A 76 -19.63 -4.75 11.79
N GLY A 77 -19.18 -5.97 12.06
CA GLY A 77 -20.02 -7.08 12.48
C GLY A 77 -20.71 -6.83 13.81
N SER A 78 -21.64 -7.72 14.16
CA SER A 78 -22.40 -7.68 15.41
C SER A 78 -21.96 -8.76 16.40
N GLY A 79 -22.45 -8.68 17.63
CA GLY A 79 -22.16 -9.66 18.68
C GLY A 79 -20.82 -9.42 19.36
N ARG A 80 -20.52 -10.21 20.40
CA ARG A 80 -19.40 -10.00 21.34
C ARG A 80 -17.99 -10.07 20.73
N ARG A 81 -17.86 -10.68 19.56
CA ARG A 81 -16.62 -10.80 18.79
C ARG A 81 -16.84 -10.27 17.37
N SER A 82 -17.28 -9.02 17.28
CA SER A 82 -17.60 -8.36 16.01
C SER A 82 -16.39 -8.36 15.06
N LEU A 83 -16.53 -8.95 13.87
CA LEU A 83 -15.53 -8.84 12.80
C LEU A 83 -15.59 -7.44 12.20
N ARG A 84 -14.46 -6.75 12.07
CA ARG A 84 -14.34 -5.52 11.28
C ARG A 84 -13.60 -5.83 10.00
N THR A 85 -14.15 -5.42 8.87
CA THR A 85 -13.47 -5.47 7.58
C THR A 85 -13.36 -4.07 6.98
N GLN A 86 -12.27 -3.83 6.27
CA GLN A 86 -12.00 -2.60 5.55
C GLN A 86 -11.37 -2.96 4.21
N LEU A 87 -11.84 -2.33 3.15
CA LEU A 87 -11.29 -2.39 1.81
C LEU A 87 -11.05 -0.95 1.36
N LEU A 88 -9.87 -0.69 0.81
CA LEU A 88 -9.52 0.57 0.17
C LEU A 88 -8.84 0.24 -1.15
N SER A 89 -9.18 0.98 -2.20
CA SER A 89 -8.52 0.86 -3.50
C SER A 89 -8.38 2.25 -4.12
N ASN A 90 -7.27 2.46 -4.82
CA ASN A 90 -6.98 3.65 -5.59
C ASN A 90 -6.49 3.25 -6.98
N TYR A 91 -6.98 3.96 -7.99
CA TYR A 91 -6.51 3.86 -9.36
C TYR A 91 -6.01 5.22 -9.81
N ASN A 92 -4.77 5.29 -10.30
CA ASN A 92 -4.21 6.47 -10.92
C ASN A 92 -4.29 6.31 -12.45
N PHE A 93 -4.97 7.23 -13.12
CA PHE A 93 -5.27 7.17 -14.55
C PHE A 93 -4.04 7.42 -15.42
N ASP A 94 -3.17 8.35 -15.01
CA ASP A 94 -1.96 8.70 -15.75
C ASP A 94 -0.93 7.57 -15.67
N SER A 95 -0.73 7.03 -14.47
CA SER A 95 0.17 5.91 -14.26
C SER A 95 -0.47 4.55 -14.58
N ARG A 96 -1.77 4.50 -14.94
CA ARG A 96 -2.61 3.30 -15.09
C ARG A 96 -2.38 2.23 -14.02
N TYR A 97 -2.25 2.71 -12.79
CA TYR A 97 -1.77 1.94 -11.66
C TYR A 97 -2.91 1.72 -10.67
N VAL A 98 -3.03 0.51 -10.13
CA VAL A 98 -3.93 0.18 -9.05
C VAL A 98 -3.15 -0.15 -7.79
N TRP A 99 -3.63 0.38 -6.68
CA TRP A 99 -3.24 0.00 -5.34
C TRP A 99 -4.49 -0.39 -4.57
N GLY A 100 -4.40 -1.42 -3.74
CA GLY A 100 -5.51 -1.86 -2.92
C GLY A 100 -5.06 -2.47 -1.61
N ARG A 101 -5.90 -2.32 -0.59
CA ARG A 101 -5.68 -2.81 0.77
C ARG A 101 -6.95 -3.41 1.33
N GLY A 102 -6.85 -4.64 1.82
CA GLY A 102 -7.88 -5.31 2.60
C GLY A 102 -7.39 -5.56 4.03
N ARG A 103 -8.23 -5.27 5.02
CA ARG A 103 -7.96 -5.56 6.43
C ARG A 103 -9.17 -6.21 7.08
N ALA A 104 -8.93 -7.21 7.91
CA ALA A 104 -9.94 -7.85 8.74
C ALA A 104 -9.43 -7.99 10.18
N SER A 105 -10.25 -7.66 11.19
CA SER A 105 -9.86 -7.76 12.61
C SER A 105 -11.00 -8.13 13.54
N VAL A 106 -10.67 -8.78 14.65
CA VAL A 106 -11.58 -9.14 15.75
C VAL A 106 -11.02 -8.65 17.09
N PRO A 107 -11.86 -8.40 18.10
CA PRO A 107 -11.36 -8.12 19.45
C PRO A 107 -10.53 -9.30 20.00
N PHE A 108 -9.53 -9.02 20.83
CA PHE A 108 -8.70 -10.06 21.50
C PHE A 108 -9.52 -11.00 22.42
N GLY A 109 -10.68 -10.56 22.87
CA GLY A 109 -11.58 -11.27 23.76
C GLY A 109 -13.03 -11.21 23.31
N HIS A 110 -13.92 -11.66 24.17
CA HIS A 110 -15.35 -11.79 23.89
C HIS A 110 -16.15 -10.55 24.32
N SER A 111 -15.60 -9.36 24.09
CA SER A 111 -16.27 -8.10 24.44
C SER A 111 -16.08 -7.05 23.35
N ASN A 112 -17.19 -6.40 22.97
CA ASN A 112 -17.18 -5.26 22.07
C ASN A 112 -16.63 -3.97 22.68
N ARG A 113 -16.37 -3.97 23.99
CA ARG A 113 -15.71 -2.85 24.68
C ARG A 113 -14.18 -2.99 24.70
N GLN A 114 -13.63 -4.08 24.17
CA GLN A 114 -12.18 -4.21 24.15
C GLN A 114 -11.55 -3.15 23.24
N PRO A 115 -10.55 -2.39 23.74
CA PRO A 115 -9.85 -1.39 22.96
C PRO A 115 -8.89 -2.02 21.94
N ALA A 116 -8.47 -3.27 22.17
CA ALA A 116 -7.50 -3.98 21.34
C ALA A 116 -8.18 -4.95 20.36
N ARG A 117 -7.69 -4.99 19.12
CA ARG A 117 -8.13 -5.93 18.08
C ARG A 117 -6.92 -6.56 17.39
N ILE A 118 -7.04 -7.83 17.05
CA ILE A 118 -6.06 -8.58 16.25
C ILE A 118 -6.65 -8.91 14.88
N GLY A 119 -5.83 -8.86 13.85
CA GLY A 119 -6.29 -9.09 12.50
C GLY A 119 -5.19 -9.44 11.52
N ALA A 120 -5.53 -9.31 10.25
CA ALA A 120 -4.60 -9.46 9.14
C ALA A 120 -4.87 -8.37 8.11
N GLU A 121 -3.82 -8.00 7.39
CA GLU A 121 -3.85 -7.08 6.27
C GLU A 121 -3.20 -7.72 5.05
N VAL A 122 -3.77 -7.40 3.89
CA VAL A 122 -3.17 -7.65 2.58
C VAL A 122 -3.18 -6.33 1.81
N VAL A 123 -2.04 -6.00 1.20
CA VAL A 123 -1.88 -4.88 0.27
C VAL A 123 -1.38 -5.44 -1.06
N GLY A 124 -1.98 -4.99 -2.15
CA GLY A 124 -1.56 -5.34 -3.49
C GLY A 124 -1.44 -4.08 -4.33
N GLN A 125 -0.45 -4.05 -5.20
CA GLN A 125 -0.29 -2.97 -6.16
C GLN A 125 0.25 -3.48 -7.49
N GLY A 126 -0.12 -2.81 -8.58
CA GLY A 126 0.39 -3.09 -9.91
C GLY A 126 -0.37 -2.35 -11.01
N GLY A 127 0.04 -2.52 -12.26
CA GLY A 127 -0.54 -1.80 -13.41
C GLY A 127 0.47 -0.86 -14.09
N GLY A 128 0.03 -0.23 -15.17
CA GLY A 128 0.75 0.88 -15.82
C GLY A 128 0.89 0.82 -17.32
N THR A 129 1.26 1.95 -17.96
CA THR A 129 1.56 2.07 -19.40
C THR A 129 3.01 1.74 -19.76
N ASP A 130 3.92 1.88 -18.80
CA ASP A 130 5.35 1.89 -19.08
C ASP A 130 6.00 0.51 -19.06
N THR A 131 7.11 0.30 -19.76
CA THR A 131 7.82 -1.00 -19.81
C THR A 131 8.58 -1.35 -18.52
N ARG A 132 8.66 -0.40 -17.58
CA ARG A 132 9.40 -0.46 -16.31
C ARG A 132 8.50 -0.68 -15.09
N LYS A 133 7.50 -1.55 -15.20
CA LYS A 133 6.49 -1.72 -14.14
C LYS A 133 7.08 -2.36 -12.88
N SER A 134 6.51 -2.01 -11.73
CA SER A 134 6.70 -2.78 -10.50
C SER A 134 5.35 -3.25 -9.97
N ASN A 135 5.34 -4.41 -9.34
CA ASN A 135 4.21 -4.90 -8.56
C ASN A 135 4.70 -5.24 -7.16
N SER A 136 3.87 -4.99 -6.17
CA SER A 136 4.15 -5.47 -4.82
C SER A 136 2.93 -6.12 -4.19
N PHE A 137 3.25 -6.98 -3.24
CA PHE A 137 2.31 -7.67 -2.40
C PHE A 137 2.82 -7.59 -0.97
N GLU A 138 1.97 -7.18 -0.05
CA GLU A 138 2.27 -7.08 1.37
C GLU A 138 1.21 -7.87 2.14
N VAL A 139 1.63 -8.66 3.12
CA VAL A 139 0.72 -9.41 3.98
C VAL A 139 1.28 -9.47 5.40
N GLY A 140 0.42 -9.31 6.40
CA GLY A 140 0.88 -9.37 7.78
C GLY A 140 -0.23 -9.34 8.82
N PRO A 141 0.04 -9.82 10.04
CA PRO A 141 -0.83 -9.59 11.18
C PRO A 141 -0.97 -8.10 11.51
N THR A 142 -2.12 -7.73 12.06
CA THR A 142 -2.42 -6.37 12.53
C THR A 142 -2.77 -6.35 14.01
N LEU A 143 -2.38 -5.27 14.67
CA LEU A 143 -2.75 -4.95 16.05
C LEU A 143 -3.33 -3.53 16.07
N GLU A 144 -4.63 -3.41 16.34
CA GLU A 144 -5.31 -2.12 16.53
C GLU A 144 -5.51 -1.86 18.02
N TYR A 145 -5.24 -0.64 18.48
CA TYR A 145 -5.56 -0.17 19.82
C TYR A 145 -6.33 1.16 19.76
N ALA A 146 -7.50 1.19 20.39
CA ALA A 146 -8.31 2.40 20.56
C ALA A 146 -7.97 3.10 21.88
N TRP A 147 -7.25 4.23 21.78
CA TRP A 147 -6.92 5.08 22.93
C TRP A 147 -8.16 5.79 23.46
N THR A 148 -9.02 6.24 22.54
CA THR A 148 -10.30 6.88 22.82
C THR A 148 -11.32 6.39 21.78
N PRO A 149 -12.63 6.71 21.93
CA PRO A 149 -13.61 6.41 20.88
C PRO A 149 -13.24 7.01 19.50
N ARG A 150 -12.46 8.10 19.49
CA ARG A 150 -12.10 8.90 18.31
C ARG A 150 -10.70 8.60 17.77
N LEU A 151 -9.77 8.16 18.62
CA LEU A 151 -8.37 7.96 18.28
C LEU A 151 -7.99 6.48 18.34
N ARG A 152 -7.44 5.98 17.23
CA ARG A 152 -6.95 4.60 17.13
C ARG A 152 -5.58 4.57 16.48
N THR A 153 -4.78 3.60 16.90
CA THR A 153 -3.50 3.27 16.28
C THR A 153 -3.55 1.83 15.78
N THR A 154 -3.08 1.58 14.57
CA THR A 154 -2.92 0.23 14.03
C THR A 154 -1.47 -0.01 13.63
N GLY A 155 -0.87 -1.05 14.20
CA GLY A 155 0.42 -1.57 13.77
C GLY A 155 0.25 -2.76 12.85
N VAL A 156 1.09 -2.85 11.82
CA VAL A 156 1.21 -3.99 10.92
C VAL A 156 2.67 -4.36 10.83
N VAL A 157 2.98 -5.64 10.98
CA VAL A 157 4.28 -6.22 10.65
C VAL A 157 4.05 -7.32 9.66
N GLY A 158 4.91 -7.47 8.66
CA GLY A 158 4.65 -8.51 7.67
C GLY A 158 5.72 -8.70 6.63
N TYR A 159 5.33 -9.47 5.64
CA TYR A 159 6.13 -9.81 4.49
C TYR A 159 5.73 -8.94 3.30
N LYS A 160 6.72 -8.33 2.65
CA LYS A 160 6.57 -7.57 1.42
C LYS A 160 7.38 -8.25 0.32
N SER A 161 6.76 -8.45 -0.83
CA SER A 161 7.42 -8.95 -2.04
C SER A 161 7.22 -7.96 -3.17
N VAL A 162 8.29 -7.62 -3.86
CA VAL A 162 8.31 -6.68 -4.97
C VAL A 162 8.92 -7.35 -6.19
N GLY A 163 8.34 -7.10 -7.36
CA GLY A 163 8.92 -7.53 -8.63
C GLY A 163 8.47 -6.65 -9.78
N GLY A 164 8.62 -7.17 -10.99
CA GLY A 164 8.28 -6.49 -12.24
C GLY A 164 9.53 -6.18 -13.09
N PRO A 165 9.35 -5.69 -14.33
CA PRO A 165 10.46 -5.42 -15.26
C PRO A 165 11.58 -4.51 -14.73
N SER A 166 11.30 -3.68 -13.72
CA SER A 166 12.32 -2.84 -13.07
C SER A 166 13.22 -3.57 -12.08
N PHE A 167 12.92 -4.84 -11.78
CA PHE A 167 13.65 -5.67 -10.83
C PHE A 167 14.33 -6.84 -11.55
N PRO A 168 15.65 -7.04 -11.38
CA PRO A 168 16.35 -8.17 -12.00
C PRO A 168 15.89 -9.53 -11.46
N SER A 169 15.37 -9.55 -10.22
CA SER A 169 14.72 -10.70 -9.60
C SER A 169 13.71 -10.22 -8.56
N ARG A 170 12.82 -11.10 -8.08
CA ARG A 170 11.84 -10.72 -7.07
C ARG A 170 12.51 -10.47 -5.72
N GLU A 171 12.34 -9.29 -5.17
CA GLU A 171 12.90 -8.90 -3.88
C GLU A 171 11.87 -9.08 -2.76
N ASN A 172 12.35 -9.51 -1.59
CA ASN A 172 11.49 -9.80 -0.44
C ASN A 172 12.07 -9.15 0.81
N ALA A 173 11.21 -8.55 1.62
CA ALA A 173 11.61 -7.86 2.84
C ALA A 173 10.54 -7.97 3.93
N GLY A 174 10.96 -7.82 5.18
CA GLY A 174 10.04 -7.50 6.27
C GLY A 174 9.61 -6.03 6.14
N TYR A 175 8.35 -5.74 6.46
CA TYR A 175 7.86 -4.37 6.56
C TYR A 175 7.17 -4.13 7.90
N PHE A 176 7.19 -2.87 8.31
CA PHE A 176 6.43 -2.36 9.44
C PHE A 176 5.64 -1.15 8.98
N LYS A 177 4.38 -1.06 9.41
CA LYS A 177 3.52 0.08 9.15
C LYS A 177 2.79 0.48 10.43
N LEU A 178 2.72 1.78 10.68
CA LEU A 178 1.97 2.37 11.78
C LEU A 178 0.96 3.37 11.21
N GLU A 179 -0.31 3.17 11.54
CA GLU A 179 -1.41 4.03 11.10
C GLU A 179 -2.12 4.68 12.28
N PHE A 180 -2.45 5.95 12.10
CA PHE A 180 -3.25 6.73 13.05
C PHE A 180 -4.57 7.08 12.39
N SER A 181 -5.67 6.87 13.11
CA SER A 181 -7.01 7.21 12.63
C SER A 181 -7.71 8.09 13.65
N PHE A 182 -8.18 9.24 13.19
CA PHE A 182 -8.97 10.19 13.95
C PHE A 182 -10.33 10.35 13.29
N SER A 183 -11.41 10.11 14.04
CA SER A 183 -12.79 10.34 13.60
C SER A 183 -13.51 11.17 14.67
N PRO A 184 -14.07 12.34 14.32
CA PRO A 184 -14.89 13.15 15.24
C PRO A 184 -16.12 12.42 15.80
#